data_AF-A0A7W0Y0K7-F1
#
_entry.id   AF-A0A7W0Y0K7-F1
#
_cell.length_a   1.000
_cell.length_b   1.000
_cell.length_c   1.000
_cell.angle_alpha   90.00
_cell.angle_beta   90.00
_cell.angle_gamma   90.00
#
_symmetry.space_group_name_H-M   'P 1'
#
loop_
_entity.id
_entity.type
_entity.pdbx_description
1 polymer ?
#
loop_
_entity_poly.entity_id
_entity_poly.type
_entity_poly.pdbx_seq_one_letter_code
_entity_poly.pdbx_strand_id
1 'polypeptide(L)'
;MGDWQAAWETATSVAEPGARLGVVDIKRPTGAYRWLAPLAVLACALGGSDIDAHPWTVLDGYPDLKGAIVRGGHVEVRTATNPPEKNVV
;
A
#
# COMPACT_ATOMS: atom_id res chain seq x y z
N MET A 1 -4.22 -5.66 -15.54
CA MET A 1 -3.90 -5.10 -14.22
C MET A 1 -4.90 -5.65 -13.24
N GLY A 2 -4.44 -6.18 -12.11
CA GLY A 2 -5.34 -6.66 -11.05
C GLY A 2 -5.98 -5.48 -10.34
N ASP A 3 -7.27 -5.61 -10.02
CA ASP A 3 -8.01 -4.65 -9.20
C ASP A 3 -7.57 -4.83 -7.74
N TRP A 4 -6.57 -4.06 -7.33
CA TRP A 4 -6.03 -4.14 -5.97
C TRP A 4 -7.05 -3.65 -4.94
N GLN A 5 -7.97 -2.77 -5.33
CA GLN A 5 -9.05 -2.30 -4.48
C GLN A 5 -10.02 -3.43 -4.16
N ALA A 6 -10.46 -4.20 -5.16
CA ALA A 6 -11.29 -5.38 -4.95
C ALA A 6 -10.57 -6.44 -4.09
N ALA A 7 -9.27 -6.63 -4.28
CA ALA A 7 -8.46 -7.51 -3.44
C ALA A 7 -8.40 -7.02 -1.98
N TRP A 8 -8.23 -5.71 -1.78
CA TRP A 8 -8.25 -5.09 -0.46
C TRP A 8 -9.61 -5.23 0.23
N GLU A 9 -10.70 -4.95 -0.47
CA GLU A 9 -12.06 -5.12 0.05
C GLU A 9 -12.32 -6.56 0.47
N THR A 10 -11.91 -7.52 -0.36
CA THR A 10 -12.04 -8.95 -0.06
C THR A 10 -11.22 -9.32 1.17
N ALA A 11 -9.94 -8.94 1.21
CA ALA A 11 -9.03 -9.25 2.31
C ALA A 11 -9.51 -8.65 3.65
N THR A 12 -10.12 -7.46 3.61
CA THR A 12 -10.60 -6.75 4.81
C THR A 12 -12.06 -7.05 5.17
N SER A 13 -12.81 -7.75 4.32
CA SER A 13 -14.21 -8.12 4.58
C SER A 13 -14.41 -8.98 5.83
N VAL A 14 -13.37 -9.71 6.24
CA VAL A 14 -13.35 -10.58 7.41
C VAL A 14 -12.67 -9.95 8.63
N ALA A 15 -12.18 -8.71 8.51
CA ALA A 15 -11.51 -8.02 9.61
C ALA A 15 -12.56 -7.40 10.55
N GLU A 16 -12.48 -7.76 11.83
CA GLU A 16 -13.34 -7.18 12.86
C GLU A 16 -13.07 -5.67 13.04
N PRO A 17 -14.08 -4.88 13.48
CA PRO A 17 -13.84 -3.54 14.00
C PRO A 17 -12.68 -3.51 15.00
N GLY A 18 -11.75 -2.56 14.84
CA GLY A 18 -10.56 -2.46 15.71
C GLY A 18 -9.39 -3.35 15.31
N ALA A 19 -9.53 -4.24 14.32
CA ALA A 19 -8.42 -5.03 13.79
C ALA A 19 -7.31 -4.14 13.21
N ARG A 20 -6.06 -4.64 13.21
CA ARG A 20 -4.94 -3.95 12.56
C ARG A 20 -4.88 -4.33 11.09
N LEU A 21 -4.89 -3.32 10.23
CA LEU A 21 -4.76 -3.46 8.79
C LEU A 21 -3.39 -2.95 8.35
N GLY A 22 -2.84 -3.53 7.28
CA GLY A 22 -1.52 -3.14 6.77
C GLY A 22 -1.39 -3.33 5.28
N VAL A 23 -0.72 -2.38 4.64
CA VAL A 23 -0.32 -2.44 3.23
C VAL A 23 1.19 -2.28 3.16
N VAL A 24 1.84 -3.17 2.41
CA VAL A 24 3.26 -3.10 2.09
C VAL A 24 3.38 -3.15 0.59
N ASP A 25 4.00 -2.15 -0.01
CA ASP A 25 4.18 -2.12 -1.46
C ASP A 25 5.45 -1.35 -1.87
N ILE A 26 5.84 -1.52 -3.12
CA ILE A 26 6.98 -0.86 -3.74
C ILE A 26 6.55 0.45 -4.40
N LYS A 27 7.42 1.46 -4.33
CA LYS A 27 7.31 2.73 -5.02
C LYS A 27 8.63 3.13 -5.66
N ARG A 28 8.64 4.21 -6.44
CA ARG A 28 9.90 4.73 -6.99
C ARG A 28 10.93 5.01 -5.88
N PRO A 29 12.19 4.56 -6.02
CA PRO A 29 13.26 4.89 -5.09
C PRO A 29 13.41 6.39 -4.86
N THR A 30 13.73 6.76 -3.62
CA THR A 30 13.92 8.15 -3.20
C THR A 30 15.31 8.34 -2.57
N GLY A 31 15.69 9.59 -2.29
CA GLY A 31 17.02 9.90 -1.75
C GLY A 31 18.16 9.48 -2.67
N ALA A 32 19.24 8.92 -2.08
CA ALA A 32 20.43 8.50 -2.82
C ALA A 32 20.16 7.45 -3.91
N TYR A 33 19.11 6.64 -3.74
CA TYR A 33 18.75 5.56 -4.66
C TYR A 33 17.84 6.02 -5.80
N ARG A 34 17.45 7.30 -5.86
CA ARG A 34 16.59 7.85 -6.93
C ARG A 34 17.12 7.56 -8.34
N TRP A 35 18.44 7.49 -8.52
CA TRP A 35 19.07 7.17 -9.80
C TRP A 35 18.74 5.75 -10.30
N LEU A 36 18.32 4.84 -9.43
CA LEU A 36 17.86 3.50 -9.78
C LEU A 36 16.38 3.45 -10.18
N ALA A 37 15.66 4.57 -10.16
CA ALA A 37 14.23 4.60 -10.52
C ALA A 37 13.92 4.02 -11.91
N PRO A 38 14.71 4.25 -12.98
CA PRO A 38 14.46 3.62 -14.27
C PRO A 38 14.54 2.09 -14.22
N LEU A 39 15.47 1.53 -13.43
CA LEU A 39 15.58 0.08 -13.24
C LEU A 39 14.39 -0.48 -12.46
N ALA A 40 13.92 0.24 -11.45
CA ALA A 40 12.72 -0.15 -10.70
C ALA A 40 11.47 -0.16 -11.60
N VAL A 41 11.29 0.88 -12.43
CA VAL A 41 10.20 0.95 -13.42
C VAL A 41 10.27 -0.22 -14.40
N LEU A 42 11.46 -0.53 -14.92
CA LEU A 42 11.64 -1.66 -15.85
C LEU A 42 11.31 -3.00 -15.17
N ALA A 43 11.80 -3.21 -13.94
CA ALA A 43 11.53 -4.44 -13.19
C ALA A 43 10.03 -4.63 -12.93
N CYS A 44 9.32 -3.57 -12.53
CA CYS A 44 7.87 -3.59 -12.36
C CYS A 44 7.14 -3.87 -13.68
N ALA A 45 7.53 -3.21 -14.77
CA ALA A 45 6.94 -3.43 -16.09
C ALA A 45 7.11 -4.88 -16.57
N LEU A 46 8.29 -5.47 -16.37
CA LEU A 46 8.56 -6.88 -16.70
C LEU A 46 7.75 -7.86 -15.85
N GLY A 47 7.48 -7.51 -14.59
CA GLY A 47 6.63 -8.29 -13.69
C GLY A 47 5.13 -8.06 -13.86
N GLY A 48 4.71 -7.09 -14.68
CA GLY A 48 3.31 -6.68 -14.81
C GLY A 48 2.77 -5.89 -13.61
N SER A 49 3.66 -5.37 -12.76
CA SER A 49 3.33 -4.52 -11.61
C SER A 49 3.31 -3.05 -11.99
N ASP A 50 2.46 -2.29 -11.31
CA ASP A 50 2.42 -0.83 -11.41
C ASP A 50 3.16 -0.20 -10.23
N ILE A 51 4.26 0.48 -10.51
CA ILE A 51 5.07 1.14 -9.49
C ILE A 51 4.41 2.40 -8.91
N ASP A 52 3.39 2.93 -9.58
CA ASP A 52 2.69 4.16 -9.19
C ASP A 52 1.28 3.88 -8.63
N ALA A 53 0.88 2.61 -8.44
CA ALA A 53 -0.46 2.24 -7.96
C ALA A 53 -0.77 2.75 -6.55
N HIS A 54 0.26 2.85 -5.70
CA HIS A 54 0.18 3.43 -4.35
C HIS A 54 -0.99 2.91 -3.49
N PRO A 55 -1.19 1.58 -3.36
CA PRO A 55 -2.35 0.98 -2.70
C PRO A 55 -2.46 1.34 -1.21
N TRP A 56 -1.36 1.72 -0.57
CA TRP A 56 -1.33 2.15 0.82
C TRP A 56 -2.19 3.39 1.12
N THR A 57 -2.58 4.15 0.09
CA THR A 57 -3.47 5.31 0.21
C THR A 57 -4.89 4.92 0.65
N VAL A 58 -5.28 3.65 0.51
CA VAL A 58 -6.56 3.15 1.02
C VAL A 58 -6.71 3.28 2.55
N LEU A 59 -5.59 3.38 3.27
CA LEU A 59 -5.56 3.60 4.71
C LEU A 59 -5.62 5.09 5.08
N ASP A 60 -5.67 6.00 4.11
CA ASP A 60 -5.78 7.43 4.38
C ASP A 60 -7.13 7.71 5.06
N GLY A 61 -7.09 8.36 6.23
CA GLY A 61 -8.27 8.60 7.06
C GLY A 61 -8.65 7.47 8.03
N TYR A 62 -7.98 6.32 7.98
CA TYR A 62 -8.16 5.28 9.01
C TYR A 62 -7.52 5.73 10.34
N PRO A 63 -8.12 5.37 11.49
CA PRO A 63 -7.54 5.67 12.80
C PRO A 63 -6.17 5.04 13.02
N ASP A 64 -5.34 5.66 13.86
CA ASP A 64 -3.98 5.20 14.20
C ASP A 64 -3.06 4.96 12.98
N LEU A 65 -3.23 5.71 11.90
CA LEU A 65 -2.39 5.60 10.72
C LEU A 65 -0.91 5.78 11.09
N LYS A 66 -0.09 4.78 10.78
CA LYS A 66 1.37 4.79 10.91
C LYS A 66 2.00 4.40 9.59
N GLY A 67 3.16 4.99 9.31
CA GLY A 67 3.90 4.75 8.07
C GLY A 67 5.39 4.64 8.31
N ALA A 68 6.05 3.83 7.49
CA ALA A 68 7.51 3.78 7.39
C ALA A 68 7.91 3.63 5.93
N ILE A 69 9.01 4.30 5.56
CA ILE A 69 9.66 4.12 4.26
C ILE A 69 11.00 3.45 4.53
N VAL A 70 11.21 2.27 3.95
CA VAL A 70 12.41 1.47 4.19
C VAL A 70 13.13 1.13 2.88
N ARG A 71 14.29 0.47 3.00
CA ARG A 71 15.12 -0.02 1.88
C ARG A 71 15.38 1.06 0.83
N GLY A 72 16.09 2.13 1.18
CA GLY A 72 16.47 3.14 0.19
C GLY A 72 15.29 3.89 -0.44
N GLY A 73 14.17 3.98 0.28
CA GLY A 73 13.09 4.87 -0.11
C GLY A 73 12.00 4.26 -1.01
N HIS A 74 12.11 2.97 -1.36
CA HIS A 74 11.24 2.34 -2.35
C HIS A 74 10.25 1.32 -1.75
N VAL A 75 10.29 1.03 -0.45
CA VAL A 75 9.25 0.21 0.20
C VAL A 75 8.45 1.10 1.12
N GLU A 76 7.16 1.26 0.85
CA GLU A 76 6.20 1.89 1.74
C GLU A 76 5.54 0.81 2.59
N VAL A 77 5.50 1.04 3.90
CA VAL A 77 4.70 0.27 4.86
C VAL A 77 3.72 1.22 5.50
N ARG A 78 2.41 0.93 5.41
CA ARG A 78 1.39 1.64 6.18
C ARG A 78 0.55 0.67 6.97
N THR A 79 0.20 1.06 8.19
CA THR A 79 -0.73 0.33 9.05
C THR A 79 -1.73 1.27 9.67
N ALA A 80 -2.94 0.77 9.93
CA ALA A 80 -3.98 1.54 10.61
C ALA A 80 -4.93 0.60 11.36
N THR A 81 -5.87 1.17 12.10
CA THR A 81 -6.95 0.45 12.77
C THR A 81 -8.18 0.42 11.89
N ASN A 82 -8.80 -0.76 11.73
CA ASN A 82 -10.08 -0.91 11.05
C ASN A 82 -11.15 -0.11 11.82
N PRO A 83 -11.81 0.88 11.20
CA PRO A 83 -12.75 1.74 11.91
C PRO A 83 -13.95 0.92 12.45
N PRO A 84 -14.51 1.33 13.60
CA PRO A 84 -15.80 0.83 14.02
C PRO A 84 -16.86 1.29 13.01
N GLU A 85 -17.43 0.31 12.29
CA GLU A 85 -18.58 0.38 11.38
C GLU A 85 -18.31 0.80 9.92
N LYS A 86 -18.40 -0.18 9.01
CA LYS A 86 -18.95 0.05 7.66
C LYS A 86 -20.46 0.13 7.84
N ASN A 87 -21.05 1.32 7.81
CA ASN A 87 -22.50 1.47 7.67
C ASN A 87 -22.91 0.89 6.31
N VAL A 88 -23.30 -0.39 6.30
CA VAL A 88 -24.05 -0.98 5.20
C VAL A 88 -25.48 -0.45 5.36
N VAL A 89 -25.79 0.61 4.61
CA VAL A 89 -27.17 1.03 4.35
C VAL A 89 -27.68 0.26 3.14
#